data_AF-A0A2A2TK84-F1
#
_entry.id   AF-A0A2A2TK84-F1
#
_cell.length_a   1.000
_cell.length_b   1.000
_cell.length_c   1.000
_cell.angle_alpha   90.00
_cell.angle_beta   90.00
_cell.angle_gamma   90.00
#
_symmetry.space_group_name_H-M   'P 1'
#
loop_
_entity.id
_entity.type
_entity.pdbx_description
1 polymer ?
#
loop_
_entity_poly.entity_id
_entity_poly.type
_entity_poly.pdbx_seq_one_letter_code
_entity_poly.pdbx_strand_id
1 'polypeptide(L)'
;MGGKFPPTFDIFVYLWWIKMDRITSGLLTAFREEQSLPSDLDEFLLFEHFVNYCIVSKEYNDSFSLEDIHVGGASDKALDGVAIIINGNLVNSKEELEDLERANKYLDVEFLLIQSKTSSNFDSGEIAKFLLGSKDFFCEQSQLPENKHIQVTRRN
;
A
#
# COMPACT_ATOMS: atom_id res chain seq x y z
N MET A 1 -7.39 7.84 35.72
CA MET A 1 -6.81 8.77 34.73
C MET A 1 -5.99 7.94 33.75
N GLY A 2 -6.64 7.37 32.74
CA GLY A 2 -5.94 6.69 31.65
C GLY A 2 -5.54 7.75 30.63
N GLY A 3 -4.27 8.15 30.62
CA GLY A 3 -3.75 9.00 29.55
C GLY A 3 -3.86 8.22 28.25
N LYS A 4 -4.75 8.65 27.35
CA LYS A 4 -4.65 8.28 25.94
C LYS A 4 -3.36 8.91 25.45
N PHE A 5 -2.31 8.11 25.32
CA PHE A 5 -1.13 8.52 24.57
C PHE A 5 -1.61 8.79 23.14
N PRO A 6 -1.23 9.92 22.52
CA PRO A 6 -1.54 10.12 21.11
C PRO A 6 -0.86 8.97 20.34
N PRO A 7 -1.56 8.29 19.42
CA PRO A 7 -0.91 7.33 18.53
C PRO A 7 0.26 8.02 17.82
N THR A 8 1.42 7.36 17.83
CA THR A 8 2.52 7.74 16.95
C THR A 8 2.10 7.29 15.55
N PHE A 9 2.20 8.19 14.58
CA PHE A 9 1.87 7.93 13.19
C PHE A 9 3.13 8.11 12.37
N ASP A 10 3.60 7.02 11.79
CA ASP A 10 4.67 7.06 10.81
C ASP A 10 4.07 6.78 9.42
N ILE A 11 4.34 7.69 8.49
CA ILE A 11 3.91 7.56 7.09
C ILE A 11 5.17 7.32 6.27
N PHE A 12 5.28 6.11 5.72
CA PHE A 12 6.36 5.78 4.80
C PHE A 12 5.83 5.88 3.36
N VAL A 13 6.40 6.82 2.62
CA VAL A 13 6.12 7.05 1.21
C VAL A 13 7.21 6.41 0.37
N TYR A 14 6.81 5.48 -0.50
CA TYR A 14 7.71 4.80 -1.40
C TYR A 14 7.35 5.13 -2.87
N LEU A 15 8.32 5.72 -3.58
CA LEU A 15 8.24 6.04 -5.01
C LEU A 15 9.31 5.24 -5.74
N TRP A 16 8.89 4.27 -6.56
CA TRP A 16 9.80 3.41 -7.32
C TRP A 16 9.69 3.69 -8.82
N TRP A 17 10.76 4.26 -9.38
CA TRP A 17 10.95 4.46 -10.82
C TRP A 17 12.05 3.52 -11.30
N ILE A 18 11.67 2.36 -11.84
CA ILE A 18 12.63 1.37 -12.35
C ILE A 18 12.40 1.21 -13.84
N LYS A 19 13.48 1.35 -14.61
CA LYS A 19 13.50 0.96 -16.01
C LYS A 19 13.48 -0.55 -16.09
N MET A 20 12.53 -1.13 -16.82
CA MET A 20 12.52 -2.56 -17.11
C MET A 20 13.79 -2.96 -17.87
N ASP A 21 14.67 -3.69 -17.20
CA ASP A 21 15.85 -4.32 -17.77
C ASP A 21 15.80 -5.85 -17.61
N ARG A 22 16.84 -6.52 -18.08
CA ARG A 22 16.90 -7.99 -18.06
C ARG A 22 16.94 -8.55 -16.63
N ILE A 23 17.47 -7.81 -15.67
CA ILE A 23 17.52 -8.22 -14.26
C ILE A 23 16.14 -8.07 -13.64
N THR A 24 15.48 -6.92 -13.81
CA THR A 24 14.11 -6.70 -13.31
C THR A 24 13.13 -7.72 -13.89
N SER A 25 13.24 -8.01 -15.19
CA SER A 25 12.41 -9.04 -15.83
C SER A 25 12.63 -10.45 -15.25
N GLY A 26 13.87 -10.79 -14.92
CA GLY A 26 14.19 -12.05 -14.24
C GLY A 26 13.58 -12.12 -12.83
N LEU A 27 13.67 -11.02 -12.07
CA LEU A 27 13.07 -10.91 -10.73
C LEU A 27 11.54 -11.02 -10.78
N LEU A 28 10.88 -10.34 -11.73
CA LEU A 28 9.43 -10.44 -11.91
C LEU A 28 8.98 -11.85 -12.28
N THR A 29 9.77 -12.56 -13.10
CA THR A 29 9.48 -13.95 -13.47
C THR A 29 9.54 -14.86 -12.24
N ALA A 30 10.61 -14.75 -11.44
CA ALA A 30 10.75 -15.53 -10.21
C ALA A 30 9.64 -15.19 -9.20
N PHE A 31 9.32 -13.90 -9.03
CA PHE A 31 8.24 -13.44 -8.17
C PHE A 31 6.87 -14.00 -8.60
N ARG A 32 6.57 -13.99 -9.90
CA ARG A 32 5.33 -14.57 -10.44
C ARG A 32 5.20 -16.03 -10.08
N GLU A 33 6.27 -16.81 -10.24
CA GLU A 33 6.29 -18.23 -9.90
C GLU A 33 6.13 -18.46 -8.39
N GLU A 34 6.83 -17.69 -7.56
CA GLU A 34 6.78 -17.79 -6.10
C GLU A 34 5.39 -17.48 -5.55
N GLN A 35 4.75 -16.42 -6.06
CA GLN A 35 3.41 -16.01 -5.67
C GLN A 35 2.30 -16.77 -6.41
N SER A 36 2.65 -17.74 -7.27
CA SER A 36 1.71 -18.53 -8.07
C SER A 36 0.72 -17.67 -8.89
N LEU A 37 1.20 -16.52 -9.40
CA LEU A 37 0.37 -15.56 -10.13
C LEU A 37 0.09 -16.04 -11.58
N PRO A 38 -1.07 -15.68 -12.17
CA PRO A 38 -1.43 -16.08 -13.52
C PRO A 38 -0.38 -15.64 -14.56
N SER A 39 -0.13 -16.51 -15.53
CA SER A 39 0.86 -16.25 -16.59
C SER A 39 0.43 -15.15 -17.57
N ASP A 40 -0.88 -14.94 -17.69
CA ASP A 40 -1.53 -13.94 -18.54
C ASP A 40 -1.76 -12.60 -17.81
N LEU A 41 -1.29 -12.47 -16.57
CA LEU A 41 -1.35 -11.22 -15.82
C LEU A 41 -0.55 -10.12 -16.55
N ASP A 42 -1.17 -8.94 -16.66
CA ASP A 42 -0.55 -7.77 -17.25
C ASP A 42 0.77 -7.42 -16.57
N GLU A 43 1.78 -7.03 -17.36
CA GLU A 43 3.13 -6.80 -16.87
C GLU A 43 3.23 -5.57 -15.95
N PHE A 44 2.40 -4.54 -16.17
CA PHE A 44 2.34 -3.38 -15.27
C PHE A 44 1.72 -3.78 -13.94
N LEU A 45 0.63 -4.55 -13.97
CA LEU A 45 -0.02 -5.06 -12.76
C LEU A 45 0.89 -6.02 -11.97
N LEU A 46 1.63 -6.90 -12.67
CA LEU A 46 2.64 -7.75 -12.03
C LEU A 46 3.73 -6.91 -11.34
N PHE A 47 4.17 -5.83 -11.97
CA PHE A 47 5.15 -4.93 -11.39
C PHE A 47 4.62 -4.20 -10.15
N GLU A 48 3.35 -3.75 -10.18
CA GLU A 48 2.66 -3.16 -9.03
C GLU A 48 2.63 -4.14 -7.84
N HIS A 49 2.23 -5.39 -8.07
CA HIS A 49 2.27 -6.43 -7.04
C HIS A 49 3.68 -6.70 -6.51
N PHE A 50 4.68 -6.73 -7.39
CA PHE A 50 6.07 -6.94 -6.99
C PHE A 50 6.58 -5.82 -6.08
N VAL A 51 6.33 -4.56 -6.44
CA VAL A 51 6.74 -3.40 -5.64
C VAL A 51 6.01 -3.39 -4.29
N ASN A 52 4.70 -3.66 -4.30
CA ASN A 52 3.91 -3.79 -3.08
C ASN A 52 4.49 -4.87 -2.15
N TYR A 53 4.81 -6.04 -2.70
CA TYR A 53 5.44 -7.12 -1.95
C TYR A 53 6.77 -6.69 -1.32
N CYS A 54 7.70 -6.16 -2.11
CA CYS A 54 9.03 -5.78 -1.63
C CYS A 54 8.98 -4.75 -0.50
N ILE A 55 8.06 -3.80 -0.56
CA ILE A 55 7.92 -2.76 0.46
C ILE A 55 7.27 -3.33 1.73
N VAL A 56 6.14 -4.04 1.59
CA VAL A 56 5.42 -4.55 2.76
C VAL A 56 6.23 -5.63 3.47
N SER A 57 6.88 -6.55 2.76
CA SER A 57 7.73 -7.58 3.37
C SER A 57 8.95 -7.03 4.13
N LYS A 58 9.32 -5.77 3.90
CA LYS A 58 10.41 -5.11 4.64
C LYS A 58 9.95 -4.61 6.01
N GLU A 59 8.69 -4.21 6.14
CA GLU A 59 8.13 -3.67 7.38
C GLU A 59 7.27 -4.72 8.14
N TYR A 60 6.75 -5.73 7.43
CA TYR A 60 5.94 -6.80 7.98
C TYR A 60 6.59 -8.17 7.71
N ASN A 61 6.96 -8.87 8.79
CA ASN A 61 7.75 -10.11 8.75
C ASN A 61 6.91 -11.40 8.67
N ASP A 62 5.63 -11.31 8.31
CA ASP A 62 4.74 -12.48 8.14
C ASP A 62 4.14 -12.50 6.72
N SER A 63 3.44 -13.58 6.41
CA SER A 63 2.69 -13.75 5.17
C SER A 63 1.48 -12.82 5.09
N PHE A 64 1.21 -12.34 3.88
CA PHE A 64 0.05 -11.51 3.56
C PHE A 64 -0.43 -11.79 2.13
N SER A 65 -1.69 -11.45 1.85
CA SER A 65 -2.25 -11.50 0.51
C SER A 65 -1.94 -10.20 -0.23
N LEU A 66 -1.50 -10.31 -1.49
CA LEU A 66 -1.21 -9.14 -2.32
C LEU A 66 -2.47 -8.39 -2.73
N GLU A 67 -3.59 -9.08 -2.76
CA GLU A 67 -4.92 -8.53 -3.04
C GLU A 67 -5.38 -7.58 -1.93
N ASP A 68 -5.01 -7.85 -0.67
CA ASP A 68 -5.33 -6.97 0.46
C ASP A 68 -4.53 -5.66 0.42
N ILE A 69 -3.31 -5.70 -0.13
CA ILE A 69 -2.43 -4.53 -0.26
C ILE A 69 -2.75 -3.72 -1.52
N HIS A 70 -3.06 -4.40 -2.61
CA HIS A 70 -3.23 -3.78 -3.91
C HIS A 70 -4.55 -3.01 -3.98
N VAL A 71 -4.46 -1.71 -4.27
CA VAL A 71 -5.61 -0.79 -4.39
C VAL A 71 -5.78 -0.24 -5.80
N GLY A 72 -4.96 -0.68 -6.77
CA GLY A 72 -4.80 -0.13 -8.11
C GLY A 72 -5.85 -0.53 -9.17
N GLY A 73 -6.02 0.33 -10.18
CA GLY A 73 -7.25 0.45 -10.98
C GLY A 73 -7.62 1.89 -11.39
N ALA A 74 -8.74 2.04 -12.13
CA ALA A 74 -9.02 3.25 -12.93
C ALA A 74 -9.46 4.52 -12.15
N SER A 75 -9.59 4.49 -10.81
CA SER A 75 -10.04 5.63 -9.99
C SER A 75 -9.23 5.78 -8.70
N ASP A 76 -7.94 5.46 -8.78
CA ASP A 76 -7.24 4.96 -7.58
C ASP A 76 -6.29 5.99 -6.99
N LYS A 77 -6.59 7.27 -7.25
CA LYS A 77 -5.88 8.45 -6.72
C LYS A 77 -4.36 8.40 -6.85
N ALA A 78 -3.85 7.62 -7.80
CA ALA A 78 -2.43 7.37 -8.02
C ALA A 78 -1.72 6.59 -6.88
N LEU A 79 -2.45 5.75 -6.15
CA LEU A 79 -1.92 4.75 -5.20
C LEU A 79 -2.09 3.35 -5.80
N ASP A 80 -1.01 2.57 -5.83
CA ASP A 80 -1.02 1.19 -6.34
C ASP A 80 -1.06 0.16 -5.20
N GLY A 81 -0.65 0.57 -3.99
CA GLY A 81 -0.69 -0.24 -2.79
C GLY A 81 -0.88 0.59 -1.52
N VAL A 82 -1.64 0.03 -0.56
CA VAL A 82 -1.83 0.58 0.78
C VAL A 82 -1.75 -0.56 1.78
N ALA A 83 -0.93 -0.38 2.82
CA ALA A 83 -0.88 -1.28 3.97
C ALA A 83 -0.96 -0.48 5.27
N ILE A 84 -1.68 -1.01 6.25
CA ILE A 84 -1.80 -0.42 7.59
C ILE A 84 -1.26 -1.45 8.57
N ILE A 85 -0.18 -1.12 9.28
CA ILE A 85 0.40 -2.00 10.30
C ILE A 85 0.15 -1.37 11.66
N ILE A 86 -0.47 -2.13 12.56
CA ILE A 86 -0.82 -1.68 13.90
C ILE A 86 -0.22 -2.62 14.93
N ASN A 87 0.66 -2.07 15.78
CA ASN A 87 1.43 -2.83 16.76
C ASN A 87 2.13 -4.05 16.13
N GLY A 88 2.64 -3.90 14.90
CA GLY A 88 3.31 -4.96 14.13
C GLY A 88 2.39 -5.95 13.41
N ASN A 89 1.06 -5.76 13.43
CA ASN A 89 0.10 -6.61 12.72
C ASN A 89 -0.44 -5.88 11.49
N LEU A 90 -0.44 -6.53 10.33
CA LEU A 90 -1.12 -6.01 9.15
C LEU A 90 -2.64 -6.05 9.38
N VAL A 91 -3.31 -4.91 9.22
CA VAL A 91 -4.75 -4.74 9.47
C VAL A 91 -5.48 -4.49 8.17
N ASN A 92 -6.43 -5.36 7.86
CA ASN A 92 -7.21 -5.31 6.61
C ASN A 92 -8.70 -5.02 6.85
N SER A 93 -9.16 -5.08 8.11
CA SER A 93 -10.55 -4.83 8.49
C SER A 93 -10.67 -3.91 9.70
N LYS A 94 -11.82 -3.24 9.81
CA LYS A 94 -12.13 -2.40 10.97
C LYS A 94 -12.28 -3.24 12.25
N GLU A 95 -12.80 -4.45 12.12
CA GLU A 95 -12.97 -5.38 13.23
C GLU A 95 -11.63 -5.72 13.88
N GLU A 96 -10.58 -5.98 13.08
CA GLU A 96 -9.22 -6.20 13.57
C GLU A 96 -8.66 -4.98 14.33
N LEU A 97 -8.91 -3.76 13.83
CA LEU A 97 -8.54 -2.53 14.53
C LEU A 97 -9.26 -2.43 15.89
N GLU A 98 -10.56 -2.67 15.93
CA GLU A 98 -11.36 -2.59 17.17
C GLU A 98 -10.93 -3.65 18.19
N ASP A 99 -10.49 -4.83 17.73
CA ASP A 99 -9.88 -5.87 18.58
C ASP A 99 -8.53 -5.40 19.14
N LEU A 100 -7.68 -4.81 18.32
CA LEU A 100 -6.38 -4.27 18.74
C LEU A 100 -6.52 -3.09 19.71
N GLU A 101 -7.50 -2.19 19.51
CA GLU A 101 -7.79 -1.09 20.45
C GLU A 101 -8.30 -1.61 21.80
N ARG A 102 -9.11 -2.68 21.80
CA ARG A 102 -9.59 -3.29 23.05
C ARG A 102 -8.49 -4.05 23.79
N ALA A 103 -7.60 -4.71 23.05
CA ALA A 103 -6.52 -5.51 23.62
C ALA A 103 -5.35 -4.64 24.14
N ASN A 104 -5.06 -3.53 23.46
CA ASN A 104 -3.88 -2.71 23.71
C ASN A 104 -4.23 -1.36 24.31
N LYS A 105 -3.35 -0.83 25.18
CA LYS A 105 -3.53 0.50 25.78
C LYS A 105 -3.01 1.64 24.92
N TYR A 106 -2.30 1.31 23.84
CA TYR A 106 -1.74 2.21 22.86
C TYR A 106 -1.82 1.56 21.47
N LEU A 107 -1.86 2.40 20.45
CA LEU A 107 -1.76 2.00 19.05
C LEU A 107 -0.51 2.67 18.48
N ASP A 108 0.40 1.85 17.98
CA ASP A 108 1.52 2.25 17.13
C ASP A 108 1.12 1.92 15.70
N VAL A 109 0.99 2.94 14.85
CA VAL A 109 0.36 2.80 13.53
C VAL A 109 1.31 3.27 12.44
N GLU A 110 1.57 2.38 11.49
CA GLU A 110 2.39 2.63 10.31
C GLU A 110 1.52 2.54 9.05
N PHE A 111 1.54 3.59 8.25
CA PHE A 111 0.88 3.63 6.95
C PHE A 111 1.92 3.50 5.84
N LEU A 112 1.79 2.46 5.01
CA LEU A 112 2.59 2.27 3.82
C LEU A 112 1.75 2.67 2.61
N LEU A 113 2.07 3.81 2.00
CA LEU A 113 1.42 4.28 0.77
C LEU A 113 2.41 4.12 -0.38
N ILE A 114 2.00 3.36 -1.40
CA ILE A 114 2.90 2.87 -2.44
C ILE A 114 2.41 3.31 -3.81
N GLN A 115 3.34 3.86 -4.60
CA GLN A 115 3.19 4.07 -6.03
C GLN A 115 4.41 3.54 -6.77
N SER A 116 4.14 2.79 -7.83
CA SER A 116 5.11 2.16 -8.69
C SER A 116 4.98 2.67 -10.13
N LYS A 117 6.11 2.86 -10.79
CA LYS A 117 6.14 3.19 -12.22
C LYS A 117 7.27 2.42 -12.91
N THR A 118 6.95 1.84 -14.05
CA THR A 118 7.91 1.15 -14.94
C THR A 118 8.59 2.10 -15.94
N SER A 119 8.17 3.37 -15.96
CA SER A 119 8.83 4.40 -16.76
C SER A 119 10.15 4.82 -16.11
N SER A 120 11.09 5.30 -16.91
CA SER A 120 12.40 5.80 -16.44
C SER A 120 12.47 7.33 -16.35
N ASN A 121 11.43 8.02 -16.83
CA ASN A 121 11.40 9.48 -16.90
C ASN A 121 10.65 10.07 -15.71
N PHE A 122 11.38 10.54 -14.71
CA PHE A 122 10.82 11.28 -13.57
C PHE A 122 9.80 12.33 -14.02
N ASP A 123 8.57 12.22 -13.52
CA ASP A 123 7.48 13.18 -13.77
C ASP A 123 7.01 13.81 -12.46
N SER A 124 7.25 15.10 -12.30
CA SER A 124 6.81 15.87 -11.13
C SER A 124 5.29 15.90 -10.97
N GLY A 125 4.54 15.78 -12.07
CA GLY A 125 3.08 15.68 -12.06
C GLY A 125 2.60 14.39 -11.42
N GLU A 126 3.29 13.26 -11.65
CA GLU A 126 2.94 11.98 -11.03
C GLU A 126 3.21 12.00 -9.51
N ILE A 127 4.30 12.63 -9.09
CA ILE A 127 4.59 12.85 -7.66
C ILE A 127 3.53 13.76 -7.03
N ALA A 128 3.15 14.84 -7.71
CA ALA A 128 2.09 15.71 -7.22
C ALA A 128 0.76 14.97 -7.07
N LYS A 129 0.42 14.08 -8.01
CA LYS A 129 -0.78 13.21 -7.93
C LYS A 129 -0.68 12.24 -6.76
N PHE A 130 0.46 11.58 -6.57
CA PHE A 130 0.68 10.68 -5.44
C PHE A 130 0.55 11.40 -4.09
N LEU A 131 1.18 12.57 -3.94
CA LEU A 131 1.09 13.37 -2.73
C LEU A 131 -0.34 13.85 -2.46
N LEU A 132 -1.06 14.24 -3.52
CA LEU A 132 -2.47 14.61 -3.41
C LEU A 132 -3.33 13.42 -2.99
N GLY A 133 -3.13 12.24 -3.61
CA GLY A 133 -3.82 11.01 -3.25
C GLY A 133 -3.53 10.57 -1.82
N SER A 134 -2.27 10.66 -1.40
CA SER A 134 -1.84 10.38 -0.02
C SER A 134 -2.51 11.33 0.98
N LYS A 135 -2.54 12.63 0.68
CA LYS A 135 -3.22 13.61 1.54
C LYS A 135 -4.72 13.36 1.62
N ASP A 136 -5.33 13.01 0.49
CA ASP A 136 -6.77 12.76 0.38
C ASP A 136 -7.17 11.44 1.04
N PHE A 137 -6.28 10.44 1.09
CA PHE A 137 -6.46 9.20 1.86
C PHE A 137 -6.73 9.50 3.34
N PHE A 138 -6.03 10.47 3.93
CA PHE A 138 -6.20 10.86 5.34
C PHE A 138 -7.30 11.91 5.57
N CYS A 139 -7.97 12.40 4.52
CA CYS A 139 -9.03 13.39 4.68
C CYS A 139 -10.38 12.72 5.01
N GLU A 140 -11.13 13.26 5.98
CA GLU A 140 -12.44 12.74 6.39
C GLU A 140 -13.49 12.80 5.26
N GLN A 141 -13.39 13.80 4.38
CA GLN A 141 -14.21 13.96 3.20
C GLN A 141 -13.31 14.02 1.95
N SER A 142 -13.27 12.93 1.18
CA SER A 142 -12.56 12.85 -0.09
C SER A 142 -13.03 13.93 -1.03
N GLN A 143 -12.08 14.68 -1.61
CA GLN A 143 -12.39 15.68 -2.63
C GLN A 143 -12.18 15.13 -4.06
N LEU A 144 -11.77 13.85 -4.17
CA LEU A 144 -11.51 13.17 -5.43
C LEU A 144 -12.47 11.99 -5.66
N PRO A 145 -12.73 11.61 -6.94
CA PRO A 145 -13.45 10.38 -7.27
C PRO A 145 -12.71 9.15 -6.70
N GLU A 146 -13.45 8.20 -6.13
CA GLU A 146 -12.91 7.02 -5.42
C GLU A 146 -13.43 5.70 -6.01
N ASN A 147 -12.57 4.69 -6.11
CA ASN A 147 -12.99 3.30 -6.28
C ASN A 147 -13.56 2.72 -4.96
N LYS A 148 -14.19 1.53 -5.03
CA LYS A 148 -14.81 0.90 -3.83
C LYS A 148 -13.77 0.42 -2.81
N HIS A 149 -12.56 0.05 -3.24
CA HIS A 149 -11.53 -0.48 -2.36
C HIS A 149 -10.97 0.62 -1.43
N ILE A 150 -10.63 1.78 -1.99
CA ILE A 150 -10.17 2.96 -1.26
C ILE A 150 -11.23 3.44 -0.25
N GLN A 151 -12.52 3.35 -0.59
CA GLN A 151 -13.60 3.70 0.34
C GLN A 151 -13.67 2.77 1.55
N VAL A 152 -13.37 1.48 1.37
CA VAL A 152 -13.35 0.49 2.46
C VAL A 152 -12.10 0.70 3.32
N THR A 153 -10.91 0.76 2.70
CA THR A 153 -9.63 0.94 3.41
C THR A 153 -9.57 2.26 4.20
N ARG A 154 -10.13 3.36 3.68
CA ARG A 154 -10.16 4.67 4.39
C ARG A 154 -11.06 4.69 5.62
N ARG A 155 -12.07 3.80 5.70
CA ARG A 155 -13.07 3.78 6.78
C ARG A 155 -12.73 2.79 7.90
N ASN A 156 -11.68 1.99 7.71
CA ASN A 156 -11.05 1.20 8.75
C ASN A 156 -10.14 2.13 9.57
#